data_AF-A0A933SVD6-F1
#
_entry.id   AF-A0A933SVD6-F1
#
_cell.length_a   1.000
_cell.length_b   1.000
_cell.length_c   1.000
_cell.angle_alpha   90.00
_cell.angle_beta   90.00
_cell.angle_gamma   90.00
#
_symmetry.space_group_name_H-M   'P 1'
#
loop_
_entity.id
_entity.type
_entity.pdbx_description
1 polymer ?
#
loop_
_entity_poly.entity_id
_entity_poly.type
_entity_poly.pdbx_seq_one_letter_code
_entity_poly.pdbx_strand_id
1 'polypeptide(L)'
;MTTFELGSQTAKGGFANEKAICNKFNNWKKDNEAQRWFKIMGYDTKEIDSVEAIHIPTRIKKTDIERFSLREDFAEIMRFKKADAQLRIKIVIGDIVKIENLSLKKVTIRKDKPTSGFNQIDKRWVDSYQQIWSFDNNVTLGLKLFAGEIKPPKEIVTKVKLRDKRRVYLDEMPKHLSDKIV
;
A
#
# COMPACT_ATOMS: atom_id res chain seq x y z
N MET A 1 -25.22 -9.42 4.75
CA MET A 1 -24.02 -9.44 3.89
C MET A 1 -23.11 -10.55 4.36
N THR A 2 -22.67 -11.40 3.45
CA THR A 2 -21.62 -12.39 3.72
C THR A 2 -20.27 -11.70 3.90
N THR A 3 -19.29 -12.37 4.51
CA THR A 3 -17.94 -11.83 4.73
C THR A 3 -17.22 -11.50 3.40
N PHE A 4 -17.49 -12.29 2.36
CA PHE A 4 -16.95 -12.07 1.02
C PHE A 4 -17.50 -10.78 0.37
N GLU A 5 -18.82 -10.57 0.43
CA GLU A 5 -19.46 -9.38 -0.12
C GLU A 5 -18.96 -8.11 0.57
N LEU A 6 -18.83 -8.15 1.90
CA LEU A 6 -18.32 -7.02 2.69
C LEU A 6 -16.87 -6.68 2.33
N GLY A 7 -16.02 -7.68 2.17
CA GLY A 7 -14.63 -7.48 1.73
C GLY A 7 -14.53 -6.88 0.32
N SER A 8 -15.36 -7.38 -0.60
CA SER A 8 -15.43 -6.86 -1.98
C SER A 8 -15.90 -5.40 -2.03
N GLN A 9 -16.97 -5.06 -1.29
CA GLN A 9 -17.45 -3.68 -1.18
C GLN A 9 -16.41 -2.74 -0.57
N THR A 10 -15.68 -3.21 0.45
CA THR A 10 -14.60 -2.43 1.08
C THR A 10 -13.50 -2.10 0.08
N ALA A 11 -13.03 -3.10 -0.69
CA ALA A 11 -12.01 -2.90 -1.71
C ALA A 11 -12.49 -1.94 -2.83
N LYS A 12 -13.69 -2.15 -3.37
CA LYS A 12 -14.29 -1.26 -4.39
C LYS A 12 -14.43 0.17 -3.87
N GLY A 13 -14.80 0.33 -2.60
CA GLY A 13 -14.92 1.63 -1.95
C GLY A 13 -13.60 2.39 -1.81
N GLY A 14 -12.47 1.70 -1.74
CA GLY A 14 -11.12 2.29 -1.80
C GLY A 14 -10.79 2.82 -3.19
N PHE A 15 -10.96 1.98 -4.24
CA PHE A 15 -10.72 2.40 -5.62
C PHE A 15 -11.63 3.55 -6.09
N ALA A 16 -12.90 3.54 -5.67
CA ALA A 16 -13.82 4.63 -5.97
C ALA A 16 -13.37 5.94 -5.31
N ASN A 17 -12.83 5.87 -4.09
CA ASN A 17 -12.27 7.03 -3.39
C ASN A 17 -11.07 7.60 -4.15
N GLU A 18 -10.13 6.75 -4.58
CA GLU A 18 -8.96 7.17 -5.36
C GLU A 18 -9.36 7.87 -6.66
N LYS A 19 -10.31 7.30 -7.41
CA LYS A 19 -10.85 7.92 -8.62
C LYS A 19 -11.52 9.26 -8.33
N ALA A 20 -12.27 9.36 -7.23
CA ALA A 20 -12.89 10.62 -6.82
C ALA A 20 -11.83 11.70 -6.54
N ILE A 21 -10.74 11.36 -5.85
CA ILE A 21 -9.65 12.31 -5.59
C ILE A 21 -8.94 12.73 -6.89
N CYS A 22 -8.67 11.83 -7.84
CA CYS A 22 -8.16 12.22 -9.16
C CYS A 22 -9.08 13.22 -9.85
N ASN A 23 -10.39 12.96 -9.83
CA ASN A 23 -11.37 13.86 -10.43
C ASN A 23 -11.37 15.24 -9.75
N LYS A 24 -11.14 15.31 -8.43
CA LYS A 24 -11.01 16.59 -7.72
C LYS A 24 -9.79 17.38 -8.19
N PHE A 25 -8.62 16.75 -8.27
CA PHE A 25 -7.42 17.39 -8.78
C PHE A 25 -7.57 17.83 -10.25
N ASN A 26 -8.18 17.01 -11.12
CA ASN A 26 -8.41 17.39 -12.51
C ASN A 26 -9.43 18.54 -12.65
N ASN A 27 -10.34 18.71 -11.68
CA ASN A 27 -11.32 19.79 -11.63
C ASN A 27 -10.94 20.92 -10.65
N TRP A 28 -9.66 21.07 -10.32
CA TRP A 28 -9.19 21.96 -9.25
C TRP A 28 -9.65 23.42 -9.38
N LYS A 29 -9.86 23.92 -10.60
CA LYS A 29 -10.39 25.29 -10.80
C LYS A 29 -11.76 25.52 -10.14
N LYS A 30 -12.55 24.44 -9.97
CA LYS A 30 -13.90 24.47 -9.36
C LYS A 30 -13.99 23.69 -8.05
N ASP A 31 -12.95 22.95 -7.65
CA ASP A 31 -12.95 22.14 -6.44
C ASP A 31 -12.17 22.81 -5.30
N ASN A 32 -12.88 23.26 -4.29
CA ASN A 32 -12.31 23.96 -3.14
C ASN A 32 -11.36 23.10 -2.29
N GLU A 33 -11.57 21.77 -2.26
CA GLU A 33 -10.68 20.88 -1.51
C GLU A 33 -9.35 20.71 -2.25
N ALA A 34 -9.40 20.49 -3.56
CA ALA A 34 -8.21 20.41 -4.40
C ALA A 34 -7.38 21.70 -4.33
N GLN A 35 -8.01 22.87 -4.36
CA GLN A 35 -7.32 24.16 -4.19
C GLN A 35 -6.62 24.26 -2.83
N ARG A 36 -7.26 23.79 -1.75
CA ARG A 36 -6.64 23.75 -0.43
C ARG A 36 -5.45 22.79 -0.40
N TRP A 37 -5.56 21.62 -1.03
CA TRP A 37 -4.45 20.67 -1.12
C TRP A 37 -3.26 21.25 -1.90
N PHE A 38 -3.49 21.97 -3.01
CA PHE A 38 -2.42 22.66 -3.71
C PHE A 38 -1.69 23.68 -2.83
N LYS A 39 -2.43 24.48 -2.07
CA LYS A 39 -1.84 25.42 -1.10
C LYS A 39 -1.02 24.71 -0.02
N ILE A 40 -1.52 23.59 0.52
CA ILE A 40 -0.80 22.77 1.51
C ILE A 40 0.50 22.20 0.91
N MET A 41 0.47 21.82 -0.37
CA MET A 41 1.66 21.37 -1.11
C MET A 41 2.59 22.52 -1.54
N GLY A 42 2.25 23.78 -1.22
CA GLY A 42 3.09 24.95 -1.50
C GLY A 42 2.88 25.60 -2.86
N TYR A 43 1.78 25.29 -3.56
CA TYR A 43 1.45 25.86 -4.87
C TYR A 43 0.46 27.02 -4.75
N ASP A 44 0.71 28.12 -5.46
CA ASP A 44 -0.35 29.11 -5.74
C ASP A 44 -1.19 28.63 -6.92
N THR A 45 -2.44 28.32 -6.63
CA THR A 45 -3.48 27.97 -7.61
C THR A 45 -3.62 28.97 -8.76
N LYS A 46 -3.24 30.24 -8.60
CA LYS A 46 -3.30 31.24 -9.67
C LYS A 46 -2.20 31.08 -10.73
N GLU A 47 -1.08 30.47 -10.34
CA GLU A 47 0.09 30.27 -11.21
C GLU A 47 0.05 28.92 -11.94
N ILE A 48 -0.89 28.04 -11.57
CA ILE A 48 -1.02 26.72 -12.19
C ILE A 48 -1.71 26.83 -13.57
N ASP A 49 -0.97 26.49 -14.62
CA ASP A 49 -1.49 26.47 -15.99
C ASP A 49 -2.36 25.23 -16.23
N SER A 50 -1.84 24.05 -15.87
CA SER A 50 -2.54 22.78 -16.05
C SER A 50 -2.17 21.74 -15.00
N VAL A 51 -3.13 20.84 -14.75
CA VAL A 51 -3.00 19.71 -13.83
C VAL A 51 -3.50 18.46 -14.53
N GLU A 52 -2.74 17.38 -14.41
CA GLU A 52 -3.15 16.03 -14.79
C GLU A 52 -2.92 15.08 -13.62
N ALA A 53 -4.01 14.59 -13.04
CA ALA A 53 -4.01 13.60 -11.98
C ALA A 53 -4.47 12.25 -12.50
N ILE A 54 -3.59 11.26 -12.37
CA ILE A 54 -3.84 9.87 -12.79
C ILE A 54 -3.71 8.93 -11.61
N HIS A 55 -4.60 7.94 -11.56
CA HIS A 55 -4.47 6.83 -10.62
C HIS A 55 -3.48 5.82 -11.22
N ILE A 56 -2.37 5.58 -10.53
CA ILE A 56 -1.42 4.54 -10.90
C ILE A 56 -1.90 3.21 -10.30
N PRO A 57 -2.31 2.23 -11.13
CA PRO A 57 -2.76 0.95 -10.63
C PRO A 57 -1.61 0.18 -9.98
N THR A 58 -1.95 -0.67 -9.02
CA THR A 58 -0.98 -1.52 -8.29
C THR A 58 -0.25 -2.49 -9.24
N ARG A 59 -0.93 -2.95 -10.29
CA ARG A 59 -0.33 -3.69 -11.41
C ARG A 59 -0.37 -2.85 -12.67
N ILE A 60 0.79 -2.63 -13.28
CA ILE A 60 0.94 -1.95 -14.57
C ILE A 60 1.32 -3.04 -15.60
N LYS A 61 0.62 -3.09 -16.74
CA LYS A 61 1.05 -3.96 -17.85
C LYS A 61 2.26 -3.34 -18.53
N LYS A 62 3.14 -4.16 -19.09
CA LYS A 62 4.36 -3.67 -19.77
C LYS A 62 4.06 -2.66 -20.88
N THR A 63 2.94 -2.82 -21.57
CA THR A 63 2.45 -1.92 -22.62
C THR A 63 2.00 -0.55 -22.12
N ASP A 64 1.66 -0.42 -20.84
CA ASP A 64 1.16 0.84 -20.26
C ASP A 64 2.29 1.69 -19.65
N ILE A 65 3.52 1.15 -19.55
CA ILE A 65 4.67 1.85 -18.93
C ILE A 65 5.09 3.08 -19.71
N GLU A 66 5.07 3.00 -21.04
CA GLU A 66 5.44 4.11 -21.93
C GLU A 66 4.58 5.34 -21.65
N ARG A 67 3.30 5.13 -21.30
CA ARG A 67 2.37 6.20 -20.90
C ARG A 67 2.74 6.88 -19.59
N PHE A 68 3.50 6.21 -18.71
CA PHE A 68 3.97 6.77 -17.44
C PHE A 68 5.40 7.32 -17.51
N SER A 69 6.07 7.27 -18.67
CA SER A 69 7.43 7.83 -18.87
C SER A 69 8.48 7.33 -17.86
N LEU A 70 8.41 6.08 -17.42
CA LEU A 70 9.39 5.48 -16.50
C LEU A 70 10.55 4.87 -17.32
N ARG A 71 11.79 5.35 -17.10
CA ARG A 71 13.00 4.98 -17.88
C ARG A 71 13.87 3.88 -17.26
N GLU A 72 13.58 3.45 -16.02
CA GLU A 72 14.39 2.45 -15.29
C GLU A 72 13.91 1.01 -15.53
N ASP A 73 14.68 0.01 -15.06
CA ASP A 73 14.34 -1.41 -15.17
C ASP A 73 12.96 -1.68 -14.56
N PHE A 74 11.98 -1.89 -15.44
CA PHE A 74 10.58 -2.11 -15.10
C PHE A 74 10.40 -3.23 -14.07
N ALA A 75 11.23 -4.27 -14.14
CA ALA A 75 11.14 -5.39 -13.22
C ALA A 75 11.49 -4.95 -11.79
N GLU A 76 12.50 -4.10 -11.64
CA GLU A 76 12.97 -3.58 -10.36
C GLU A 76 11.98 -2.57 -9.77
N ILE A 77 11.49 -1.62 -10.59
CA ILE A 77 10.47 -0.66 -10.17
C ILE A 77 9.22 -1.39 -9.70
N MET A 78 8.69 -2.35 -10.48
CA MET A 78 7.47 -3.06 -10.10
C MET A 78 7.64 -3.95 -8.87
N ARG A 79 8.85 -4.46 -8.63
CA ARG A 79 9.18 -5.29 -7.47
C ARG A 79 9.17 -4.49 -6.17
N PHE A 80 9.72 -3.27 -6.20
CA PHE A 80 9.85 -2.42 -5.02
C PHE A 80 8.78 -1.33 -4.90
N LYS A 81 7.94 -1.16 -5.92
CA LYS A 81 6.79 -0.27 -5.86
C LYS A 81 5.92 -0.63 -4.64
N LYS A 82 5.49 0.41 -3.91
CA LYS A 82 4.55 0.23 -2.81
C LYS A 82 3.28 -0.44 -3.34
N ALA A 83 2.75 -1.38 -2.56
CA ALA A 83 1.53 -2.13 -2.92
C ALA A 83 0.27 -1.25 -2.91
N ASP A 84 0.39 -0.02 -2.43
CA ASP A 84 -0.70 0.95 -2.35
C ASP A 84 -0.97 1.63 -3.69
N ALA A 85 -2.24 1.98 -3.89
CA ALA A 85 -2.62 2.91 -4.94
C ALA A 85 -1.89 4.24 -4.77
N GLN A 86 -1.29 4.72 -5.86
CA GLN A 86 -0.58 5.98 -5.91
C GLN A 86 -1.29 6.89 -6.90
N LEU A 87 -1.60 8.11 -6.50
CA LEU A 87 -1.98 9.16 -7.42
C LEU A 87 -0.70 9.86 -7.86
N ARG A 88 -0.55 10.03 -9.17
CA ARG A 88 0.47 10.90 -9.72
C ARG A 88 -0.21 12.15 -10.26
N ILE A 89 0.29 13.30 -9.83
CA ILE A 89 -0.22 14.61 -10.22
C ILE A 89 0.91 15.32 -10.95
N LYS A 90 0.72 15.59 -12.23
CA LYS A 90 1.58 16.45 -13.04
C LYS A 90 1.02 17.86 -13.00
N ILE A 91 1.85 18.82 -12.61
CA ILE A 91 1.51 20.23 -12.50
C ILE A 91 2.44 21.02 -13.43
N VAL A 92 1.87 21.90 -14.25
CA VAL A 92 2.61 22.76 -15.17
C VAL A 92 2.43 24.21 -14.73
N ILE A 93 3.55 24.93 -14.57
CA ILE A 93 3.62 26.35 -14.19
C ILE A 93 4.68 27.01 -15.09
N GLY A 94 4.25 27.76 -16.10
CA GLY A 94 5.10 28.20 -17.20
C GLY A 94 5.83 27.02 -17.84
N ASP A 95 7.15 27.13 -17.93
CA ASP A 95 8.03 26.08 -18.47
C ASP A 95 8.40 24.99 -17.44
N ILE A 96 7.90 25.10 -16.20
CA ILE A 96 8.23 24.18 -15.10
C ILE A 96 7.18 23.07 -15.01
N VAL A 97 7.65 21.81 -15.04
CA VAL A 97 6.84 20.63 -14.76
C VAL A 97 7.20 20.06 -13.40
N LYS A 98 6.20 19.94 -12.52
CA LYS A 98 6.32 19.29 -11.21
C LYS A 98 5.51 17.99 -11.18
N ILE A 99 6.01 16.99 -10.48
CA ILE A 99 5.35 15.69 -10.34
C ILE A 99 5.23 15.37 -8.85
N GLU A 100 4.00 15.26 -8.36
CA GLU A 100 3.68 14.85 -7.00
C GLU A 100 3.11 13.44 -7.00
N ASN A 101 3.59 12.60 -6.07
CA ASN A 101 3.08 11.25 -5.87
C ASN A 101 2.42 11.14 -4.50
N LEU A 102 1.11 10.87 -4.47
CA LEU A 102 0.32 10.78 -3.25
C LEU A 102 -0.14 9.35 -2.98
N SER A 103 -0.02 8.90 -1.74
CA SER A 103 -0.67 7.68 -1.26
C SER A 103 -1.97 8.05 -0.56
N LEU A 104 -3.08 7.41 -0.94
CA LEU A 104 -4.39 7.65 -0.37
C LEU A 104 -4.82 6.51 0.56
N LYS A 105 -5.45 6.88 1.67
CA LYS A 105 -6.05 5.93 2.61
C LYS A 105 -7.45 6.39 2.97
N LYS A 106 -8.44 5.56 2.66
CA LYS A 106 -9.80 5.78 3.11
C LYS A 106 -9.92 5.34 4.56
N VAL A 107 -10.55 6.17 5.39
CA VAL A 107 -10.93 5.80 6.75
C VAL A 107 -12.44 6.00 6.88
N THR A 108 -13.13 4.98 7.38
CA THR A 108 -14.56 5.08 7.67
C THR A 108 -14.72 5.46 9.13
N ILE A 109 -15.14 6.71 9.38
CA ILE A 109 -15.44 7.20 10.71
C ILE A 109 -16.95 7.07 10.94
N ARG A 110 -17.35 6.45 12.05
CA ARG A 110 -18.75 6.40 12.48
C ARG A 110 -18.96 7.42 13.60
N LYS A 111 -20.02 8.24 13.50
CA LYS A 111 -20.30 9.33 14.45
C LYS A 111 -20.76 8.84 15.83
N ASP A 112 -21.29 7.61 15.89
CA ASP A 112 -21.91 7.00 17.07
C ASP A 112 -20.98 6.07 17.85
N LYS A 113 -19.79 5.73 17.31
CA LYS A 113 -18.84 4.82 17.97
C LYS A 113 -17.39 5.23 17.71
N PRO A 114 -16.49 5.07 18.71
CA PRO A 114 -15.06 5.12 18.46
C PRO A 114 -14.72 4.13 17.35
N THR A 115 -14.17 4.62 16.24
CA THR A 115 -13.80 3.78 15.10
C THR A 115 -12.29 3.76 14.99
N SER A 116 -11.69 2.60 15.28
CA SER A 116 -10.33 2.29 14.84
C SER A 116 -10.41 1.64 13.46
N GLY A 117 -9.82 2.30 12.47
CA GLY A 117 -9.69 1.76 11.11
C GLY A 117 -8.34 1.07 10.94
N PHE A 118 -8.32 -0.07 10.27
CA PHE A 118 -7.08 -0.73 9.86
C PHE A 118 -6.98 -0.67 8.34
N ASN A 119 -5.86 -0.14 7.84
CA ASN A 119 -5.55 -0.09 6.42
C ASN A 119 -4.26 -0.87 6.16
N GLN A 120 -4.26 -1.73 5.15
CA GLN A 120 -3.04 -2.36 4.66
C GLN A 120 -2.18 -1.25 4.00
N ILE A 121 -0.88 -1.18 4.34
CA ILE A 121 0.09 -0.26 3.71
C ILE A 121 1.14 -1.01 2.89
N ASP A 122 1.34 -2.29 3.19
CA ASP A 122 2.23 -3.17 2.46
C ASP A 122 1.83 -4.63 2.68
N LYS A 123 2.17 -5.49 1.72
CA LYS A 123 2.03 -6.95 1.82
C LYS A 123 2.83 -7.61 0.70
N ARG A 124 3.84 -8.40 1.10
CA ARG A 124 4.67 -9.21 0.21
C ARG A 124 4.96 -10.56 0.87
N TRP A 125 5.51 -11.50 0.10
CA TRP A 125 6.09 -12.74 0.63
C TRP A 125 7.30 -12.41 1.51
N VAL A 126 7.57 -13.25 2.51
CA VAL A 126 8.71 -13.06 3.43
C VAL A 126 10.04 -12.96 2.67
N ASP A 127 10.23 -13.75 1.61
CA ASP A 127 11.44 -13.72 0.80
C ASP A 127 11.67 -12.36 0.11
N SER A 128 10.60 -11.64 -0.22
CA SER A 128 10.71 -10.30 -0.77
C SER A 128 11.25 -9.33 0.28
N TYR A 129 10.79 -9.41 1.52
CA TYR A 129 11.35 -8.61 2.62
C TYR A 129 12.78 -9.01 2.95
N GLN A 130 13.10 -10.32 2.89
CA GLN A 130 14.46 -10.80 3.10
C GLN A 130 15.42 -10.18 2.09
N GLN A 131 15.02 -10.07 0.83
CA GLN A 131 15.85 -9.46 -0.21
C GLN A 131 16.01 -7.94 0.00
N ILE A 132 14.96 -7.25 0.46
CA ILE A 132 15.01 -5.80 0.69
C ILE A 132 15.89 -5.45 1.90
N TRP A 133 15.75 -6.21 2.99
CA TRP A 133 16.39 -5.89 4.28
C TRP A 133 17.57 -6.78 4.64
N SER A 134 17.85 -7.80 3.84
CA SER A 134 18.98 -8.72 4.01
C SER A 134 19.05 -9.38 5.40
N PHE A 135 17.90 -9.72 6.01
CA PHE A 135 17.88 -10.41 7.29
C PHE A 135 18.22 -11.91 7.18
N ASP A 136 18.72 -12.47 8.29
CA ASP A 136 19.25 -13.84 8.32
C ASP A 136 18.19 -14.92 8.18
N ASN A 137 18.61 -16.12 7.78
CA ASN A 137 17.70 -17.24 7.47
C ASN A 137 16.83 -17.69 8.66
N ASN A 138 17.24 -17.45 9.90
CA ASN A 138 16.42 -17.74 11.07
C ASN A 138 15.25 -16.76 11.19
N VAL A 139 15.49 -15.47 10.91
CA VAL A 139 14.43 -14.45 10.85
C VAL A 139 13.45 -14.82 9.72
N THR A 140 13.97 -15.19 8.55
CA THR A 140 13.16 -15.68 7.42
C THR A 140 12.31 -16.88 7.80
N LEU A 141 12.90 -17.90 8.43
CA LEU A 141 12.19 -19.09 8.87
C LEU A 141 11.07 -18.75 9.86
N GLY A 142 11.38 -17.95 10.88
CA GLY A 142 10.41 -17.53 11.88
C GLY A 142 9.26 -16.74 11.28
N LEU A 143 9.55 -15.77 10.39
CA LEU A 143 8.52 -15.00 9.70
C LEU A 143 7.65 -15.86 8.77
N LYS A 144 8.23 -16.85 8.07
CA LYS A 144 7.48 -17.81 7.24
C LYS A 144 6.54 -18.68 8.07
N LEU A 145 6.96 -19.14 9.25
CA LEU A 145 6.10 -19.84 10.21
C LEU A 145 4.98 -18.94 10.72
N PHE A 146 5.30 -17.69 11.04
CA PHE A 146 4.34 -16.70 11.54
C PHE A 146 3.27 -16.34 10.51
N ALA A 147 3.68 -16.09 9.26
CA ALA A 147 2.75 -15.81 8.16
C ALA A 147 1.96 -17.04 7.72
N GLY A 148 2.44 -18.25 8.04
CA GLY A 148 1.87 -19.52 7.59
C GLY A 148 2.21 -19.86 6.14
N GLU A 149 3.31 -19.30 5.62
CA GLU A 149 3.86 -19.68 4.30
C GLU A 149 4.38 -21.12 4.33
N ILE A 150 4.87 -21.56 5.49
CA ILE A 150 5.25 -22.95 5.76
C ILE A 150 4.46 -23.48 6.96
N LYS A 151 4.15 -24.78 6.93
CA LYS A 151 3.40 -25.43 8.01
C LYS A 151 4.27 -25.56 9.26
N PRO A 152 3.68 -25.46 10.46
CA PRO A 152 4.38 -25.73 11.70
C PRO A 152 4.96 -27.15 11.70
N PRO A 153 6.28 -27.32 11.95
CA PRO A 153 6.94 -28.61 11.93
C PRO A 153 6.61 -29.41 13.22
N LYS A 154 6.82 -30.73 13.18
CA LYS A 154 6.38 -31.64 14.27
C LYS A 154 6.98 -31.25 15.62
N GLU A 155 8.23 -30.79 15.61
CA GLU A 155 8.99 -30.41 16.80
C GLU A 155 8.37 -29.24 17.55
N ILE A 156 7.64 -28.37 16.85
CA ILE A 156 6.89 -27.26 17.44
C ILE A 156 5.54 -27.76 17.93
N VAL A 157 4.77 -28.48 17.08
CA VAL A 157 3.41 -28.91 17.45
C VAL A 157 3.38 -29.92 18.60
N THR A 158 4.47 -30.66 18.84
CA THR A 158 4.59 -31.56 20.00
C THR A 158 4.88 -30.83 21.30
N LYS A 159 5.48 -29.63 21.23
CA LYS A 159 5.89 -28.85 22.40
C LYS A 159 4.86 -27.80 22.80
N VAL A 160 4.16 -27.23 21.82
CA VAL A 160 3.21 -26.14 22.02
C VAL A 160 1.90 -26.44 21.32
N LYS A 161 0.78 -26.28 22.03
CA LYS A 161 -0.56 -26.35 21.44
C LYS A 161 -0.84 -25.05 20.66
N LEU A 162 -0.79 -25.13 19.34
CA LEU A 162 -1.00 -23.97 18.45
C LEU A 162 -2.47 -23.51 18.42
N ARG A 163 -2.68 -22.19 18.42
CA ARG A 163 -4.01 -21.58 18.18
C ARG A 163 -4.51 -21.81 16.75
N ASP A 164 -3.61 -21.80 15.77
CA ASP A 164 -3.94 -22.03 14.35
C ASP A 164 -2.97 -23.07 13.76
N LYS A 165 -3.47 -24.18 13.24
CA LYS A 165 -2.64 -25.27 12.70
C LYS A 165 -1.84 -24.89 11.45
N ARG A 166 -2.11 -23.70 10.86
CA ARG A 166 -1.47 -23.23 9.63
C ARG A 166 -0.25 -22.35 9.89
N ARG A 167 -0.06 -21.83 11.11
CA ARG A 167 0.97 -20.84 11.43
C ARG A 167 1.45 -20.99 12.88
N VAL A 168 2.47 -20.23 13.27
CA VAL A 168 2.96 -20.15 14.65
C VAL A 168 3.00 -18.69 15.09
N TYR A 169 2.21 -18.30 16.10
CA TYR A 169 2.27 -16.94 16.63
C TYR A 169 3.60 -16.68 17.36
N LEU A 170 4.00 -15.41 17.53
CA LEU A 170 5.30 -15.05 18.10
C LEU A 170 5.53 -15.62 19.51
N ASP A 171 4.49 -15.64 20.34
CA ASP A 171 4.48 -16.22 21.70
C ASP A 171 4.42 -17.76 21.71
N GLU A 172 4.14 -18.40 20.58
CA GLU A 172 4.17 -19.86 20.41
C GLU A 172 5.48 -20.34 19.77
N MET A 173 6.32 -19.40 19.32
CA MET A 173 7.54 -19.67 18.57
C MET A 173 8.70 -20.05 19.51
N PRO A 174 9.60 -20.97 19.12
CA PRO A 174 10.82 -21.23 19.87
C PRO A 174 11.63 -19.95 20.13
N LYS A 175 12.12 -19.78 21.36
CA LYS A 175 12.81 -18.55 21.79
C LYS A 175 13.95 -18.10 20.88
N HIS A 176 14.80 -19.03 20.43
CA HIS A 176 15.90 -18.72 19.51
C HIS A 176 15.46 -18.11 18.16
N LEU A 177 14.19 -18.26 17.75
CA LEU A 177 13.62 -17.60 16.58
C LEU A 177 12.89 -16.30 16.97
N SER A 178 12.06 -16.32 18.02
CA SER A 178 11.30 -15.13 18.43
C SER A 178 12.22 -13.99 18.85
N ASP A 179 13.30 -14.30 19.55
CA ASP A 179 14.26 -13.32 20.08
C ASP A 179 15.15 -12.71 18.98
N LYS A 180 15.12 -13.29 17.77
CA LYS A 180 15.76 -12.70 16.58
C LYS A 180 14.84 -11.77 15.79
N ILE A 181 13.52 -11.88 15.99
CA ILE A 181 12.51 -11.11 15.26
C ILE A 181 12.19 -9.80 15.97
N VAL A 182 12.15 -9.82 17.31
CA VAL A 182 11.79 -8.70 18.19
C VAL A 182 13.04 -8.02 18.72
#